data_AF-A0A936VCM4-F1
#
_entry.id   AF-A0A936VCM4-F1
#
_cell.length_a   1.000
_cell.length_b   1.000
_cell.length_c   1.000
_cell.angle_alpha   90.00
_cell.angle_beta   90.00
_cell.angle_gamma   90.00
#
_symmetry.space_group_name_H-M   'P 1'
#
loop_
_entity.id
_entity.type
_entity.pdbx_description
1 polymer ?
#
loop_
_entity_poly.entity_id
_entity_poly.type
_entity_poly.pdbx_seq_one_letter_code
_entity_poly.pdbx_strand_id
1 'polypeptide(L)'
;MNETLQKAVAIMIEKAVSGIDTATNFLAAEIPDVIHQLLMWNLTYSFLKASLCFAIVIAVVYFAYKAEKKLHAEGDHVSKGYPTFVAAVLIVGPFCGLCSSATEALKIWIAPKVWLIEYAAELVK
;
A
#
# COMPACT_ATOMS: atom_id res chain seq x y z
N MET A 1 2.10 5.70 -61.72
CA MET A 1 2.89 6.29 -60.62
C MET A 1 1.98 6.85 -59.51
N ASN A 2 0.88 7.53 -59.84
CA ASN A 2 -0.07 8.05 -58.85
C ASN A 2 -0.86 6.92 -58.13
N GLU A 3 -1.35 5.92 -58.88
CA GLU A 3 -2.08 4.78 -58.29
C GLU A 3 -1.23 3.93 -57.35
N THR A 4 0.05 3.67 -57.69
CA THR A 4 0.97 2.94 -56.82
C THR A 4 1.27 3.70 -55.52
N LEU A 5 1.38 5.03 -55.58
CA LEU A 5 1.58 5.88 -54.41
C LEU A 5 0.32 5.92 -53.52
N GLN A 6 -0.86 6.07 -54.12
CA GLN A 6 -2.14 6.01 -53.40
C GLN A 6 -2.36 4.64 -52.74
N LYS A 7 -2.00 3.55 -53.42
CA LYS A 7 -2.06 2.19 -52.85
C LYS A 7 -1.09 2.02 -51.69
N ALA A 8 0.13 2.56 -51.79
CA ALA A 8 1.11 2.52 -50.70
C ALA A 8 0.64 3.31 -49.47
N VAL A 9 0.06 4.49 -49.66
CA VAL A 9 -0.52 5.29 -48.56
C VAL A 9 -1.71 4.58 -47.93
N ALA A 10 -2.61 3.99 -48.74
CA ALA A 10 -3.74 3.21 -48.22
C ALA A 10 -3.28 2.03 -47.35
N ILE A 11 -2.27 1.28 -47.80
CA ILE A 11 -1.69 0.16 -47.04
C ILE A 11 -1.02 0.66 -45.74
N MET A 12 -0.38 1.83 -45.75
CA MET A 12 0.21 2.41 -44.53
C MET A 12 -0.86 2.84 -43.54
N ILE A 13 -1.96 3.45 -43.99
CA ILE A 13 -3.10 3.80 -43.13
C ILE A 13 -3.73 2.54 -42.56
N GLU A 14 -3.94 1.50 -43.37
CA GLU A 14 -4.52 0.24 -42.93
C GLU A 14 -3.63 -0.47 -41.90
N LYS A 15 -2.31 -0.50 -42.10
CA LYS A 15 -1.36 -1.02 -41.11
C LYS A 15 -1.31 -0.17 -39.84
N ALA A 16 -1.43 1.15 -39.95
CA ALA A 16 -1.47 2.04 -38.79
C ALA A 16 -2.75 1.83 -37.98
N VAL A 17 -3.91 1.74 -38.64
CA VAL A 17 -5.20 1.43 -38.00
C VAL A 17 -5.17 0.05 -37.36
N SER A 18 -4.68 -0.97 -38.06
CA SER A 18 -4.51 -2.31 -37.51
C SER A 18 -3.54 -2.34 -36.32
N GLY A 19 -2.47 -1.54 -36.36
CA GLY A 19 -1.55 -1.37 -35.24
C GLY A 19 -2.20 -0.69 -34.02
N ILE A 20 -3.05 0.32 -34.25
CA ILE A 20 -3.84 0.98 -33.20
C ILE A 20 -4.86 0.01 -32.58
N ASP A 21 -5.57 -0.76 -33.41
CA ASP A 21 -6.52 -1.78 -32.93
C ASP A 21 -5.80 -2.86 -32.12
N THR A 22 -4.60 -3.27 -32.55
CA THR A 22 -3.79 -4.25 -31.82
C THR A 22 -3.31 -3.69 -30.48
N ALA A 23 -2.84 -2.45 -30.44
CA ALA A 23 -2.38 -1.80 -29.21
C ALA A 23 -3.53 -1.55 -28.23
N THR A 24 -4.70 -1.13 -28.71
CA THR A 24 -5.89 -0.93 -27.87
C THR A 24 -6.43 -2.24 -27.32
N ASN A 25 -6.48 -3.30 -28.13
CA ASN A 25 -6.84 -4.64 -27.67
C ASN A 25 -5.84 -5.20 -26.66
N PHE A 26 -4.54 -4.94 -26.85
CA PHE A 26 -3.51 -5.32 -25.89
C PHE A 26 -3.69 -4.60 -24.56
N LEU A 27 -3.85 -3.27 -24.56
CA LEU A 27 -4.09 -2.51 -23.33
C LEU A 27 -5.39 -2.93 -22.66
N ALA A 28 -6.46 -3.15 -23.42
CA ALA A 28 -7.73 -3.62 -22.88
C ALA A 28 -7.62 -5.00 -22.22
N ALA A 29 -6.72 -5.86 -22.72
CA ALA A 29 -6.46 -7.17 -22.15
C ALA A 29 -5.57 -7.12 -20.88
N GLU A 30 -4.58 -6.22 -20.85
CA GLU A 30 -3.58 -6.15 -19.77
C GLU A 30 -3.98 -5.22 -18.61
N ILE A 31 -4.77 -4.17 -18.87
CA ILE A 31 -5.24 -3.22 -17.83
C ILE A 31 -5.93 -3.94 -16.66
N PRO A 32 -6.85 -4.90 -16.88
CA PRO A 32 -7.48 -5.63 -15.78
C PRO A 32 -6.47 -6.38 -14.90
N ASP A 33 -5.46 -7.01 -15.52
CA ASP A 33 -4.44 -7.76 -14.79
C ASP A 33 -3.54 -6.83 -13.98
N VAL A 34 -3.05 -5.74 -14.58
CA VAL A 34 -2.22 -4.75 -13.89
C VAL A 34 -2.96 -4.10 -12.72
N ILE A 35 -4.26 -3.81 -12.88
CA ILE A 35 -5.09 -3.29 -11.78
C ILE A 35 -5.20 -4.31 -10.65
N HIS A 36 -5.39 -5.60 -10.99
CA HIS A 36 -5.47 -6.65 -9.99
C HIS A 36 -4.14 -6.81 -9.24
N GLN A 37 -3.01 -6.81 -9.96
CA GLN A 37 -1.67 -6.83 -9.37
C GLN A 37 -1.44 -5.63 -8.44
N LEU A 38 -1.84 -4.42 -8.85
CA LEU A 38 -1.72 -3.20 -8.04
C LEU A 38 -2.55 -3.28 -6.76
N LEU A 39 -3.79 -3.79 -6.84
CA LEU A 39 -4.66 -3.98 -5.68
C LEU A 39 -4.05 -5.01 -4.70
N MET A 40 -3.58 -6.15 -5.22
CA MET A 40 -2.94 -7.20 -4.42
C MET A 40 -1.65 -6.71 -3.77
N TRP A 41 -0.85 -5.91 -4.50
CA TRP A 41 0.35 -5.30 -3.97
C TRP A 41 0.04 -4.32 -2.83
N ASN A 42 -0.90 -3.40 -3.02
CA ASN A 42 -1.25 -2.42 -1.99
C ASN A 42 -1.90 -3.07 -0.76
N LEU A 43 -2.68 -4.12 -0.96
CA LEU A 43 -3.21 -4.93 0.14
C LEU A 43 -2.06 -5.57 0.93
N THR A 44 -1.14 -6.23 0.25
CA THR A 44 0.03 -6.89 0.86
C THR A 44 0.93 -5.88 1.57
N TYR A 45 1.16 -4.72 0.97
CA TYR A 45 1.93 -3.63 1.56
C TYR A 45 1.27 -3.09 2.85
N SER A 46 -0.05 -2.95 2.86
CA SER A 46 -0.81 -2.58 4.06
C SER A 46 -0.68 -3.63 5.16
N PHE A 47 -0.73 -4.91 4.81
CA PHE A 47 -0.50 -6.00 5.77
C PHE A 47 0.94 -6.01 6.31
N LEU A 48 1.94 -5.72 5.47
CA LEU A 48 3.33 -5.63 5.90
C LEU A 48 3.55 -4.45 6.86
N LYS A 49 2.97 -3.28 6.56
CA LYS A 49 2.98 -2.12 7.46
C LYS A 49 2.32 -2.44 8.81
N ALA A 50 1.17 -3.12 8.77
CA ALA A 50 0.46 -3.54 9.98
C ALA A 50 1.28 -4.54 10.82
N SER A 51 1.92 -5.53 10.18
CA SER A 51 2.75 -6.52 10.91
C SER A 51 3.97 -5.87 11.55
N LEU A 52 4.62 -4.92 10.86
CA LEU A 52 5.75 -4.17 11.39
C LEU A 52 5.32 -3.30 12.59
N CYS A 53 4.21 -2.56 12.48
CA CYS A 53 3.67 -1.76 13.58
C CYS A 53 3.33 -2.65 14.78
N PHE A 54 2.72 -3.81 14.55
CA PHE A 54 2.37 -4.76 15.60
C PHE A 54 3.62 -5.31 16.32
N ALA A 55 4.68 -5.66 15.57
CA ALA A 55 5.94 -6.10 16.14
C ALA A 55 6.60 -5.01 17.02
N ILE A 56 6.53 -3.75 16.58
CA ILE A 56 7.04 -2.61 17.37
C ILE A 56 6.25 -2.45 18.68
N VAL A 57 4.92 -2.54 18.63
CA VAL A 57 4.08 -2.47 19.84
C VAL A 57 4.45 -3.58 20.83
N ILE A 58 4.59 -4.82 20.35
CA ILE A 58 5.01 -5.96 21.20
C ILE A 58 6.39 -5.69 21.81
N ALA A 59 7.35 -5.21 21.03
CA ALA A 59 8.69 -4.91 21.52
C ALA A 59 8.66 -3.84 22.62
N VAL A 60 7.93 -2.73 22.42
CA VAL A 60 7.81 -1.64 23.41
C VAL A 60 7.19 -2.16 24.70
N VAL A 61 6.10 -2.93 24.61
CA VAL A 61 5.46 -3.54 25.79
C VAL A 61 6.41 -4.50 26.50
N TYR A 62 7.12 -5.37 25.76
CA TYR A 62 8.09 -6.29 26.33
C TYR A 62 9.23 -5.56 27.07
N PHE A 63 9.79 -4.50 26.48
CA PHE A 63 10.81 -3.69 27.11
C PHE A 63 10.29 -2.99 28.38
N ALA A 64 9.05 -2.49 28.36
CA ALA A 64 8.40 -1.88 29.52
C ALA A 64 8.25 -2.88 30.68
N TYR A 65 7.69 -4.07 30.40
CA TYR A 65 7.57 -5.15 31.38
C TYR A 65 8.92 -5.59 31.94
N LYS A 66 9.95 -5.69 31.08
CA LYS A 66 11.30 -6.05 31.51
C LYS A 66 11.94 -4.98 32.39
N ALA A 67 11.75 -3.71 32.06
CA ALA A 67 12.25 -2.58 32.84
C ALA A 67 11.56 -2.49 34.21
N GLU A 68 10.23 -2.63 34.27
CA GLU A 68 9.50 -2.64 35.53
C GLU A 68 9.90 -3.82 36.41
N LYS A 69 10.03 -5.03 35.84
CA LYS A 69 10.50 -6.20 36.59
C LYS A 69 11.88 -5.98 37.22
N LYS A 70 12.78 -5.27 36.51
CA LYS A 70 14.11 -4.95 37.02
C LYS A 70 14.05 -3.93 38.16
N LEU A 71 13.27 -2.86 38.02
CA LEU A 71 13.07 -1.84 39.07
C LEU A 71 12.42 -2.43 40.32
N HIS A 72 11.43 -3.31 40.15
CA HIS A 72 10.80 -4.05 41.25
C HIS A 72 11.80 -4.95 42.01
N ALA A 73 12.74 -5.57 41.30
CA ALA A 73 13.78 -6.40 41.91
C ALA A 73 14.83 -5.56 42.68
N GLU A 74 15.08 -4.32 42.25
CA GLU A 74 16.00 -3.38 42.89
C GLU A 74 15.39 -2.67 44.12
N GLY A 75 14.10 -2.89 44.41
CA GLY A 75 13.42 -2.29 45.55
C GLY A 75 13.11 -0.80 45.38
N ASP A 76 13.38 -0.23 44.20
CA ASP A 76 13.08 1.17 43.92
C ASP A 76 11.57 1.35 43.70
N HIS A 77 10.93 2.06 44.63
CA HIS A 77 9.49 2.35 44.59
C HIS A 77 9.19 3.75 44.05
N VAL A 78 10.20 4.60 43.87
CA VAL A 78 10.06 5.98 43.40
C VAL A 78 9.86 6.01 41.88
N SER A 79 10.53 5.11 41.14
CA SER A 79 10.43 5.02 39.68
C SER A 79 9.33 4.06 39.17
N LYS A 80 8.48 3.55 40.08
CA LYS A 80 7.36 2.66 39.71
C LYS A 80 6.39 3.39 38.78
N GLY A 81 6.11 2.79 37.61
CA GLY A 81 5.18 3.33 36.62
C GLY A 81 5.81 4.28 35.59
N TYR A 82 7.06 4.74 35.78
CA TYR A 82 7.73 5.57 34.78
C TYR A 82 7.97 4.80 33.45
N PRO A 83 8.42 3.52 33.45
CA PRO A 83 8.61 2.78 32.20
C PRO A 83 7.30 2.50 31.46
N THR A 84 6.20 2.25 32.17
CA THR A 84 4.87 2.05 31.57
C THR A 84 4.31 3.35 31.00
N PHE A 85 4.54 4.49 31.65
CA PHE A 85 4.17 5.80 31.08
C PHE A 85 4.93 6.10 29.78
N VAL A 86 6.24 5.91 29.77
CA VAL A 86 7.08 6.10 28.56
C VAL A 86 6.65 5.15 27.44
N ALA A 87 6.33 3.89 27.76
CA ALA A 87 5.82 2.93 26.80
C ALA A 87 4.45 3.34 26.23
N ALA A 88 3.54 3.84 27.07
CA ALA A 88 2.22 4.30 26.63
C ALA A 88 2.33 5.46 25.61
N VAL A 89 3.25 6.40 25.85
CA VAL A 89 3.53 7.50 24.91
C VAL A 89 4.14 6.98 23.60
N LEU A 90 5.08 6.03 23.68
CA LEU A 90 5.74 5.44 22.51
C LEU A 90 4.82 4.60 21.63
N ILE A 91 3.76 4.00 22.19
CA ILE A 91 2.81 3.17 21.44
C ILE A 91 1.88 4.00 20.55
N VAL A 92 1.67 5.29 20.84
CA VAL A 92 0.74 6.15 20.08
C VAL A 92 1.09 6.19 18.58
N GLY A 93 2.36 6.37 18.22
CA GLY A 93 2.79 6.43 16.83
C GLY A 93 2.53 5.12 16.05
N PRO A 94 3.05 3.96 16.51
CA PRO A 94 2.78 2.66 15.93
C PRO A 94 1.28 2.32 15.88
N PHE A 95 0.52 2.73 16.89
CA PHE A 95 -0.93 2.52 16.93
C PHE A 95 -1.64 3.32 15.83
N CYS A 96 -1.31 4.59 15.63
CA CYS A 96 -1.82 5.38 14.51
C CYS A 96 -1.45 4.74 13.15
N GLY A 97 -0.22 4.26 12.99
CA GLY A 97 0.21 3.56 11.77
C GLY A 97 -0.58 2.28 11.49
N LEU A 98 -0.93 1.54 12.55
CA LEU A 98 -1.78 0.35 12.47
C LEU A 98 -3.21 0.70 12.06
N CYS A 99 -3.79 1.78 12.61
CA CYS A 99 -5.09 2.27 12.21
C CYS A 99 -5.12 2.69 10.73
N SER A 100 -4.12 3.45 10.27
CA SER A 100 -4.03 3.85 8.85
C SER A 100 -3.93 2.63 7.93
N SER A 101 -3.07 1.67 8.25
CA SER A 101 -2.90 0.45 7.46
C SER A 101 -4.18 -0.39 7.41
N ALA A 102 -4.92 -0.47 8.52
CA ALA A 102 -6.21 -1.15 8.57
C ALA A 102 -7.26 -0.46 7.69
N THR A 103 -7.29 0.87 7.66
CA THR A 103 -8.22 1.60 6.79
C THR A 103 -7.90 1.43 5.30
N GLU A 104 -6.62 1.41 4.91
CA GLU A 104 -6.20 1.14 3.52
C GLU A 104 -6.62 -0.27 3.09
N ALA A 105 -6.32 -1.29 3.90
CA ALA A 105 -6.71 -2.67 3.61
C ALA A 105 -8.23 -2.84 3.52
N LEU A 106 -8.98 -2.19 4.40
CA LEU A 106 -10.44 -2.26 4.44
C LEU A 106 -11.09 -1.55 3.24
N LYS A 107 -10.53 -0.42 2.77
CA LYS A 107 -10.96 0.23 1.52
C LYS A 107 -10.76 -0.68 0.31
N ILE A 108 -9.61 -1.33 0.21
CA ILE A 108 -9.29 -2.26 -0.90
C ILE A 108 -10.25 -3.46 -0.88
N TRP A 109 -10.58 -3.97 0.31
CA TRP A 109 -11.45 -5.14 0.44
C TRP A 109 -12.92 -4.85 0.13
N ILE A 110 -13.46 -3.71 0.60
CA ILE A 110 -14.89 -3.38 0.44
C ILE A 110 -15.17 -2.72 -0.91
N ALA A 111 -14.33 -1.79 -1.35
CA ALA A 111 -14.58 -0.95 -2.53
C ALA A 111 -13.33 -0.73 -3.38
N PRO A 112 -12.80 -1.79 -4.03
CA PRO A 112 -11.53 -1.73 -4.77
C PRO A 112 -11.56 -0.72 -5.93
N LYS A 113 -12.71 -0.56 -6.61
CA LYS A 113 -12.86 0.41 -7.72
C LYS A 113 -12.79 1.86 -7.25
N VAL A 114 -13.39 2.17 -6.10
CA VAL A 114 -13.35 3.52 -5.52
C VAL A 114 -11.94 3.85 -5.06
N TRP A 115 -11.29 2.89 -4.40
CA TRP A 115 -9.90 3.02 -3.96
C TRP A 115 -8.94 3.30 -5.13
N LEU A 116 -9.12 2.64 -6.28
CA LEU A 116 -8.30 2.91 -7.48
C LEU A 116 -8.45 4.35 -8.00
N ILE A 117 -9.65 4.91 -7.94
CA ILE A 117 -9.89 6.31 -8.35
C ILE A 117 -9.22 7.28 -7.38
N GLU A 118 -9.32 7.02 -6.07
CA GLU A 118 -8.60 7.80 -5.05
C GLU A 118 -7.08 7.73 -5.26
N TYR A 119 -6.55 6.53 -5.48
CA TYR A 119 -5.13 6.29 -5.74
C TYR A 119 -4.66 7.01 -7.01
N ALA A 120 -5.44 6.96 -8.10
CA ALA A 120 -5.13 7.69 -9.32
C ALA A 120 -5.16 9.22 -9.09
N ALA A 121 -6.10 9.73 -8.30
CA ALA A 121 -6.17 11.14 -7.97
C ALA A 121 -5.00 11.61 -7.08
N GLU A 122 -4.51 10.75 -6.19
CA GLU A 122 -3.29 11.00 -5.40
C GLU A 122 -2.03 10.99 -6.27
N LEU A 123 -1.93 10.11 -7.27
CA LEU A 123 -0.78 10.04 -8.16
C LEU A 123 -0.64 11.27 -9.09
N VAL A 124 -1.76 11.92 -9.40
CA VAL A 124 -1.80 13.12 -10.27
C VAL A 124 -1.50 14.41 -9.50
N LYS A 125 -1.56 14.40 -8.17
CA LYS A 125 -1.17 15.54 -7.32
C LYS A 125 0.34 15.67 -7.22
#